data_AF-A7B3R3-F1
#
_entry.id   AF-A7B3R3-F1
#
_cell.length_a   1.000
_cell.length_b   1.000
_cell.length_c   1.000
_cell.angle_alpha   90.00
_cell.angle_beta   90.00
_cell.angle_gamma   90.00
#
_symmetry.space_group_name_H-M   'P 1'
#
loop_
_entity.id
_entity.type
_entity.pdbx_description
1 polymer ?
#
loop_
_entity_poly.entity_id
_entity_poly.type
_entity_poly.pdbx_seq_one_letter_code
_entity_poly.pdbx_strand_id
1 'polypeptide(L)'
;MEFRTLKANEIECRIATVKSNGISLLLYKDARCDMNILDETVGKLNWKREHSRDNANCTVSIWDNDKGIWVPKEDTGTESFTEKEKGLASDSFKRACFNWGIGRELYTAPFIWIPSDWCEIKASGRKDQRGNDVLTCYDKFSVEKILYDENRCISAISIVKLLKNGGKVRVFVADNREKK
;
A
#
# COMPACT_ATOMS: atom_id res chain seq x y z
N MET A 1 22.22 -3.17 -7.29
CA MET A 1 21.10 -2.22 -7.21
C MET A 1 20.14 -2.70 -6.13
N GLU A 2 19.89 -1.88 -5.12
CA GLU A 2 18.96 -2.20 -4.03
C GLU A 2 18.05 -0.99 -3.75
N PHE A 3 16.73 -1.22 -3.68
CA PHE A 3 15.76 -0.18 -3.34
C PHE A 3 15.59 -0.09 -1.82
N ARG A 4 15.50 1.11 -1.26
CA ARG A 4 15.19 1.30 0.17
C ARG A 4 13.78 0.79 0.54
N THR A 5 13.52 0.63 1.83
CA THR A 5 12.16 0.41 2.34
C THR A 5 11.34 1.71 2.36
N LEU A 6 10.02 1.55 2.45
CA LEU A 6 9.04 2.62 2.51
C LEU A 6 9.13 3.37 3.84
N LYS A 7 8.94 4.69 3.78
CA LYS A 7 8.78 5.53 4.97
C LYS A 7 7.33 5.50 5.42
N ALA A 8 7.09 5.76 6.70
CA ALA A 8 5.73 5.77 7.26
C ALA A 8 4.74 6.68 6.48
N ASN A 9 5.21 7.84 6.00
CA ASN A 9 4.41 8.79 5.24
C ASN A 9 4.19 8.41 3.76
N GLU A 10 4.84 7.36 3.28
CA GLU A 10 4.66 6.79 1.93
C GLU A 10 3.67 5.62 1.93
N ILE A 11 3.16 5.23 3.11
CA ILE A 11 2.25 4.10 3.29
C ILE A 11 0.84 4.61 3.62
N GLU A 12 -0.11 4.23 2.78
CA GLU A 12 -1.53 4.48 2.95
C GLU A 12 -2.20 3.33 3.73
N CYS A 13 -3.07 3.68 4.68
CA CYS A 13 -3.92 2.72 5.37
C CYS A 13 -5.31 2.71 4.72
N ARG A 14 -5.71 1.56 4.17
CA ARG A 14 -7.03 1.37 3.55
C ARG A 14 -7.90 0.44 4.37
N ILE A 15 -9.14 0.83 4.62
CA ILE A 15 -10.14 -0.03 5.27
C ILE A 15 -10.49 -1.17 4.31
N ALA A 16 -10.27 -2.41 4.76
CA ALA A 16 -10.51 -3.62 3.98
C ALA A 16 -11.85 -4.25 4.33
N THR A 17 -12.14 -4.39 5.62
CA THR A 17 -13.38 -4.99 6.11
C THR A 17 -13.95 -4.14 7.23
N VAL A 18 -15.27 -4.01 7.25
CA VAL A 18 -16.01 -3.34 8.33
C VAL A 18 -16.98 -4.35 8.93
N LYS A 19 -16.87 -4.58 10.24
CA LYS A 19 -17.78 -5.40 11.04
C LYS A 19 -18.34 -4.58 12.19
N SER A 20 -19.34 -5.10 12.89
CA SER A 20 -19.91 -4.43 14.07
C SER A 20 -18.89 -4.24 15.19
N ASN A 21 -17.92 -5.15 15.32
CA ASN A 21 -16.91 -5.16 16.39
C ASN A 21 -15.58 -4.49 16.01
N GLY A 22 -15.46 -3.92 14.80
CA GLY A 22 -14.23 -3.28 14.36
C GLY A 22 -13.99 -3.34 12.86
N ILE A 23 -12.81 -2.90 12.46
CA ILE A 23 -12.37 -2.87 11.06
C ILE A 23 -10.98 -3.49 10.90
N SER A 24 -10.70 -3.99 9.70
CA SER A 24 -9.33 -4.34 9.29
C SER A 24 -8.75 -3.28 8.37
N LEU A 25 -7.45 -3.04 8.49
CA LEU A 25 -6.68 -2.16 7.61
C LEU A 25 -5.70 -2.97 6.76
N LEU A 26 -5.50 -2.53 5.52
CA LEU A 26 -4.45 -2.96 4.63
C LEU A 26 -3.50 -1.79 4.36
N LEU A 27 -2.22 -2.11 4.19
CA LEU A 27 -1.19 -1.14 3.86
C LEU A 27 -0.96 -1.12 2.35
N TYR A 28 -0.93 0.08 1.77
CA TYR A 28 -0.68 0.31 0.35
C TYR A 28 0.36 1.41 0.16
N LYS A 29 0.94 1.48 -1.03
CA LYS A 29 1.64 2.67 -1.54
C LYS A 29 0.92 3.21 -2.76
N ASP A 30 1.10 4.51 -3.02
CA ASP A 30 0.68 5.12 -4.27
C ASP A 30 1.75 4.95 -5.37
N ALA A 31 1.40 5.25 -6.62
CA ALA A 31 2.33 5.13 -7.74
C ALA A 31 3.45 6.20 -7.70
N ARG A 32 3.25 7.32 -7.00
CA ARG A 32 4.26 8.38 -6.90
C ARG A 32 5.41 7.95 -6.02
N CYS A 33 5.13 7.17 -4.98
CA CYS A 33 6.13 6.52 -4.16
C CYS A 33 7.09 5.66 -5.00
N ASP A 34 6.57 4.83 -5.90
CA ASP A 34 7.41 4.05 -6.81
C ASP A 34 8.29 4.93 -7.71
N MET A 35 7.70 5.97 -8.30
CA MET A 35 8.44 6.92 -9.16
C MET A 35 9.58 7.59 -8.38
N ASN A 36 9.31 8.07 -7.17
CA ASN A 36 10.31 8.70 -6.32
C ASN A 36 11.43 7.72 -5.97
N ILE A 37 11.10 6.49 -5.60
CA ILE A 37 12.10 5.47 -5.25
C ILE A 37 12.95 5.07 -6.47
N LEU A 38 12.35 4.95 -7.65
CA LEU A 38 13.07 4.73 -8.91
C LEU A 38 14.02 5.90 -9.21
N ASP A 39 13.51 7.13 -9.15
CA ASP A 39 14.31 8.35 -9.37
C ASP A 39 15.48 8.46 -8.38
N GLU A 40 15.24 8.17 -7.10
CA GLU A 40 16.24 8.19 -6.03
C GLU A 40 17.31 7.11 -6.22
N THR A 41 16.93 5.92 -6.66
CA THR A 41 17.81 4.73 -6.66
C THR A 41 18.59 4.56 -7.95
N VAL A 42 17.94 4.75 -9.10
CA VAL A 42 18.55 4.52 -10.42
C VAL A 42 18.73 5.81 -11.21
N GLY A 43 18.02 6.87 -10.86
CA GLY A 43 18.03 8.14 -11.58
C GLY A 43 16.94 8.23 -12.63
N LYS A 44 16.39 9.44 -12.80
CA LYS A 44 15.23 9.75 -13.66
C LYS A 44 15.31 9.27 -15.11
N LEU A 45 16.52 9.13 -15.65
CA LEU A 45 16.77 8.74 -17.04
C LEU A 45 17.09 7.24 -17.19
N ASN A 46 17.28 6.51 -16.08
CA ASN A 46 17.72 5.11 -16.08
C ASN A 46 16.58 4.13 -15.76
N TRP A 47 15.34 4.61 -15.83
CA TRP A 47 14.16 3.76 -15.82
C TRP A 47 13.13 4.27 -16.81
N LYS A 48 12.32 3.36 -17.34
CA LYS A 48 11.15 3.68 -18.16
C LYS A 48 10.00 2.76 -17.80
N ARG A 49 8.78 3.18 -18.14
CA ARG A 49 7.60 2.35 -18.08
C ARG A 49 6.86 2.35 -19.41
N GLU A 50 6.34 1.20 -19.78
CA GLU A 50 5.54 0.98 -20.98
C GLU A 50 4.23 0.33 -20.55
N HIS A 51 3.11 0.75 -21.13
CA HIS A 51 1.79 0.19 -20.85
C HIS A 51 1.23 -0.49 -22.10
N SER A 52 0.87 -1.76 -21.99
CA SER A 52 0.14 -2.48 -23.03
C SER A 52 -1.35 -2.47 -22.70
N ARG A 53 -2.17 -1.99 -23.65
CA ARG A 53 -3.63 -2.00 -23.50
C ARG A 53 -4.25 -3.37 -23.79
N ASP A 54 -3.56 -4.22 -24.55
CA ASP A 54 -4.08 -5.52 -24.97
C ASP A 54 -4.21 -6.48 -23.78
N ASN A 55 -3.23 -6.46 -22.89
CA ASN A 55 -3.19 -7.35 -21.72
C ASN A 55 -3.31 -6.61 -20.38
N ALA A 56 -3.54 -5.28 -20.40
CA ALA A 56 -3.57 -4.45 -19.19
C ALA A 56 -2.29 -4.48 -18.35
N ASN A 57 -1.15 -4.71 -19.01
CA ASN A 57 0.15 -4.88 -18.37
C ASN A 57 0.95 -3.59 -18.33
N CYS A 58 1.79 -3.47 -17.32
CA CYS A 58 2.84 -2.47 -17.26
C CYS A 58 4.20 -3.16 -17.20
N THR A 59 5.11 -2.74 -18.06
CA THR A 59 6.51 -3.16 -18.07
C THR A 59 7.35 -2.02 -17.51
N VAL A 60 8.05 -2.25 -16.42
CA VAL A 60 9.04 -1.31 -15.86
C VAL A 60 10.43 -1.84 -16.19
N SER A 61 11.17 -1.07 -16.97
CA SER A 61 12.52 -1.41 -17.39
C SER A 61 13.54 -0.51 -16.72
N ILE A 62 14.65 -1.09 -16.26
CA ILE A 62 15.79 -0.37 -15.67
C ILE A 62 17.02 -0.63 -16.53
N TRP A 63 17.81 0.42 -16.74
CA TRP A 63 19.03 0.34 -17.53
C TRP A 63 20.14 -0.36 -16.73
N ASP A 64 20.69 -1.44 -17.30
CA ASP A 64 21.86 -2.13 -16.78
C ASP A 64 23.10 -1.59 -17.52
N ASN A 65 23.87 -0.73 -16.86
CA ASN A 65 25.05 -0.09 -17.44
C ASN A 65 26.14 -1.10 -17.84
N ASP A 66 26.29 -2.19 -17.09
CA ASP A 66 27.34 -3.18 -17.33
C ASP A 66 27.05 -3.98 -18.60
N LYS A 67 25.77 -4.25 -18.87
CA LYS A 67 25.32 -5.00 -20.04
C LYS A 67 24.90 -4.12 -21.22
N GLY A 68 24.65 -2.83 -20.99
CA GLY A 68 24.13 -1.91 -22.00
C GLY A 68 22.73 -2.28 -22.50
N ILE A 69 21.87 -2.80 -21.62
CA ILE A 69 20.51 -3.23 -21.96
C ILE A 69 19.45 -2.69 -20.99
N TRP A 70 18.23 -2.57 -21.48
CA TRP A 70 17.05 -2.41 -20.62
C TRP A 70 16.61 -3.78 -20.12
N VAL A 71 16.62 -3.98 -18.80
CA VAL A 71 16.08 -5.20 -18.18
C VAL A 71 14.60 -4.93 -17.85
N PRO A 72 13.64 -5.66 -18.44
CA PRO A 72 12.22 -5.45 -18.18
C PRO A 72 11.70 -6.34 -17.04
N LYS A 73 10.73 -5.82 -16.27
CA LYS A 73 9.82 -6.63 -15.45
C LYS A 73 8.40 -6.17 -15.67
N GLU A 74 7.49 -7.11 -15.81
CA GLU A 74 6.09 -6.86 -16.16
C GLU A 74 5.14 -7.41 -15.11
N ASP A 75 3.99 -6.77 -14.95
CA ASP A 75 2.86 -7.30 -14.18
C ASP A 75 1.52 -6.74 -14.69
N THR A 76 0.44 -7.44 -14.35
CA THR A 76 -0.94 -7.10 -14.72
C THR A 76 -1.63 -6.39 -13.57
N GLY A 77 -2.40 -5.34 -13.86
CA GLY A 77 -3.20 -4.62 -12.87
C GLY A 77 -4.62 -5.16 -12.75
N THR A 78 -5.35 -4.71 -11.74
CA THR A 78 -6.82 -4.87 -11.66
C THR A 78 -7.53 -3.53 -11.82
N GLU A 79 -8.66 -3.51 -12.54
CA GLU A 79 -9.47 -2.30 -12.69
C GLU A 79 -10.00 -1.81 -11.34
N SER A 80 -10.04 -0.49 -11.17
CA SER A 80 -10.77 0.14 -10.06
C SER A 80 -12.27 0.24 -10.37
N PHE A 81 -13.09 0.38 -9.32
CA PHE A 81 -14.53 0.64 -9.47
C PHE A 81 -14.85 2.04 -10.00
N THR A 82 -13.94 3.00 -9.82
CA THR A 82 -14.04 4.39 -10.29
C THR A 82 -12.80 4.72 -11.10
N GLU A 83 -12.95 5.24 -12.33
CA GLU A 83 -11.86 5.49 -13.29
C GLU A 83 -11.05 4.23 -13.66
N LYS A 84 -11.75 3.18 -14.13
CA LYS A 84 -11.22 1.84 -14.44
C LYS A 84 -9.84 1.85 -15.11
N GLU A 85 -9.68 2.58 -16.21
CA GLU A 85 -8.44 2.64 -16.98
C GLU A 85 -7.27 3.23 -16.18
N LYS A 86 -7.51 4.30 -15.42
CA LYS A 86 -6.48 4.95 -14.59
C LYS A 86 -6.09 4.09 -13.40
N GLY A 87 -7.08 3.42 -12.80
CA GLY A 87 -6.85 2.45 -11.72
C GLY A 87 -6.00 1.28 -12.19
N LEU A 88 -6.33 0.72 -13.36
CA LEU A 88 -5.62 -0.39 -13.99
C LEU A 88 -4.16 -0.04 -14.31
N ALA A 89 -3.93 1.12 -14.93
CA ALA A 89 -2.58 1.58 -15.26
C ALA A 89 -1.74 1.83 -14.00
N SER A 90 -2.34 2.39 -12.94
CA SER A 90 -1.63 2.64 -11.68
C SER A 90 -1.32 1.33 -10.94
N ASP A 91 -2.27 0.39 -10.92
CA ASP A 91 -2.10 -0.89 -10.24
C ASP A 91 -1.04 -1.76 -10.93
N SER A 92 -1.13 -1.92 -12.25
CA SER A 92 -0.11 -2.65 -13.04
C SER A 92 1.29 -2.09 -12.85
N PHE A 93 1.45 -0.76 -12.85
CA PHE A 93 2.74 -0.11 -12.59
C PHE A 93 3.29 -0.42 -11.19
N LYS A 94 2.47 -0.27 -10.15
CA LYS A 94 2.87 -0.59 -8.77
C LYS A 94 3.30 -2.05 -8.63
N ARG A 95 2.62 -2.96 -9.35
CA ARG A 95 2.89 -4.40 -9.35
C ARG A 95 4.19 -4.75 -10.08
N ALA A 96 4.44 -4.16 -11.25
CA ALA A 96 5.74 -4.28 -11.93
C ALA A 96 6.89 -3.77 -11.04
N CYS A 97 6.66 -2.70 -10.25
CA CYS A 97 7.64 -2.21 -9.26
C CYS A 97 7.86 -3.19 -8.09
N PHE A 98 6.84 -3.95 -7.66
CA PHE A 98 7.04 -5.04 -6.68
C PHE A 98 7.99 -6.11 -7.22
N ASN A 99 7.95 -6.41 -8.53
CA ASN A 99 8.90 -7.35 -9.15
C ASN A 99 10.35 -6.85 -9.09
N TRP A 100 10.56 -5.54 -8.98
CA TRP A 100 11.86 -4.91 -8.71
C TRP A 100 12.28 -4.89 -7.22
N GLY A 101 11.35 -5.14 -6.31
CA GLY A 101 11.62 -5.13 -4.86
C GLY A 101 11.00 -3.95 -4.11
N ILE A 102 10.39 -2.99 -4.81
CA ILE A 102 9.87 -1.76 -4.19
C ILE A 102 8.57 -2.07 -3.45
N GLY A 103 8.57 -1.90 -2.13
CA GLY A 103 7.37 -2.07 -1.28
C GLY A 103 7.00 -3.52 -0.98
N ARG A 104 7.89 -4.49 -1.20
CA ARG A 104 7.64 -5.91 -0.86
C ARG A 104 7.39 -6.12 0.64
N GLU A 105 7.97 -5.27 1.47
CA GLU A 105 7.76 -5.26 2.92
C GLU A 105 6.27 -5.12 3.30
N LEU A 106 5.42 -4.52 2.46
CA LEU A 106 3.98 -4.39 2.73
C LEU A 106 3.29 -5.75 2.86
N TYR A 107 3.81 -6.80 2.21
CA TYR A 107 3.30 -8.17 2.33
C TYR A 107 3.64 -8.84 3.66
N THR A 108 4.53 -8.24 4.45
CA THR A 108 4.92 -8.73 5.78
C THR A 108 4.15 -8.04 6.91
N ALA A 109 3.17 -7.19 6.56
CA ALA A 109 2.39 -6.45 7.53
C ALA A 109 1.59 -7.42 8.44
N PRO A 110 1.54 -7.14 9.76
CA PRO A 110 0.69 -7.91 10.66
C PRO A 110 -0.79 -7.70 10.32
N PHE A 111 -1.66 -8.58 10.82
CA PHE A 111 -3.09 -8.34 10.74
C PHE A 111 -3.48 -7.11 11.60
N ILE A 112 -3.84 -6.02 10.95
CA ILE A 112 -4.20 -4.76 11.62
C ILE A 112 -5.71 -4.75 11.86
N TRP A 113 -6.10 -5.00 13.11
CA TRP A 113 -7.48 -4.91 13.57
C TRP A 113 -7.67 -3.69 14.48
N ILE A 114 -8.62 -2.82 14.14
CA ILE A 114 -9.01 -1.68 14.96
C ILE A 114 -10.37 -1.97 15.59
N PRO A 115 -10.47 -2.10 16.93
CA PRO A 115 -11.74 -2.32 17.61
C PRO A 115 -12.75 -1.20 17.37
N SER A 116 -14.04 -1.52 17.51
CA SER A 116 -15.15 -0.56 17.36
C SER A 116 -15.02 0.67 18.26
N ASP A 117 -14.43 0.53 19.45
CA ASP A 117 -14.23 1.64 20.40
C ASP A 117 -13.33 2.76 19.83
N TRP A 118 -12.56 2.44 18.79
CA TRP A 118 -11.65 3.36 18.12
C TRP A 118 -12.16 3.81 16.73
N CYS A 119 -13.32 3.32 16.28
CA CYS A 119 -13.85 3.55 14.93
C CYS A 119 -15.30 4.04 14.92
N GLU A 120 -15.63 4.96 14.02
CA GLU A 120 -16.99 5.44 13.79
C GLU A 120 -17.68 4.55 12.74
N ILE A 121 -18.20 3.40 13.18
CA ILE A 121 -18.88 2.41 12.33
C ILE A 121 -20.37 2.73 12.26
N LYS A 122 -20.92 2.77 11.03
CA LYS A 122 -22.34 3.06 10.80
C LYS A 122 -22.90 2.27 9.64
N ALA A 123 -24.22 2.18 9.54
CA ALA A 123 -24.88 1.64 8.37
C ALA A 123 -24.56 2.49 7.13
N SER A 124 -24.26 1.83 6.02
CA SER A 124 -23.96 2.48 4.74
C SER A 124 -25.21 2.95 3.98
N GLY A 125 -26.41 2.58 4.45
CA GLY A 125 -27.67 2.75 3.72
C GLY A 125 -27.90 1.69 2.63
N ARG A 126 -26.98 0.73 2.47
CA ARG A 126 -27.10 -0.41 1.55
C ARG A 126 -27.44 -1.67 2.34
N LYS A 127 -28.18 -2.58 1.71
CA LYS A 127 -28.43 -3.94 2.23
C LYS A 127 -27.58 -4.96 1.47
N ASP A 128 -27.17 -6.03 2.15
CA ASP A 128 -26.55 -7.18 1.51
C ASP A 128 -27.60 -8.07 0.81
N GLN A 129 -27.16 -9.14 0.14
CA GLN A 129 -28.06 -10.10 -0.53
C GLN A 129 -29.05 -10.80 0.42
N ARG A 130 -28.79 -10.77 1.74
CA ARG A 130 -29.61 -11.37 2.79
C ARG A 130 -30.50 -10.34 3.50
N GLY A 131 -30.49 -9.07 3.07
CA GLY A 131 -31.28 -7.98 3.66
C GLY A 131 -30.67 -7.34 4.92
N ASN A 132 -29.44 -7.70 5.31
CA ASN A 132 -28.75 -7.08 6.45
C ASN A 132 -28.10 -5.76 6.06
N ASP A 133 -27.96 -4.83 7.02
CA ASP A 133 -27.25 -3.57 6.78
C ASP A 133 -25.77 -3.80 6.48
N VAL A 134 -25.30 -3.25 5.36
CA VAL A 134 -23.88 -3.18 5.06
C VAL A 134 -23.28 -2.05 5.88
N LEU A 135 -22.26 -2.36 6.68
CA LEU A 135 -21.57 -1.38 7.52
C LEU A 135 -20.47 -0.64 6.75
N THR A 136 -20.19 0.58 7.18
CA THR A 136 -19.12 1.43 6.64
C THR A 136 -18.42 2.21 7.75
N CYS A 137 -17.20 2.65 7.48
CA CYS A 137 -16.40 3.52 8.32
C CYS A 137 -15.67 4.52 7.42
N TYR A 138 -15.66 5.79 7.80
CA TYR A 138 -15.02 6.87 7.04
C TYR A 138 -13.84 7.51 7.79
N ASP A 139 -13.44 6.90 8.91
CA ASP A 139 -12.26 7.34 9.63
C ASP A 139 -11.01 7.22 8.76
N LYS A 140 -10.08 8.14 8.98
CA LYS A 140 -8.79 8.17 8.29
C LYS A 140 -7.71 7.67 9.21
N PHE A 141 -6.85 6.81 8.68
CA PHE A 141 -5.74 6.20 9.40
C PHE A 141 -4.42 6.51 8.70
N SER A 142 -3.34 6.61 9.46
CA SER A 142 -1.99 6.76 8.92
C SER A 142 -1.00 5.96 9.73
N VAL A 143 0.03 5.43 9.07
CA VAL A 143 1.19 4.86 9.76
C VAL A 143 1.93 6.00 10.47
N GLU A 144 2.10 5.88 11.78
CA GLU A 144 2.82 6.86 12.59
C GLU A 144 4.32 6.52 12.65
N LYS A 145 4.63 5.25 12.91
CA LYS A 145 5.99 4.71 12.92
C LYS A 145 6.00 3.32 12.31
N ILE A 146 7.10 2.99 11.66
CA ILE A 146 7.36 1.67 11.09
C ILE A 146 8.85 1.36 11.20
N LEU A 147 9.17 0.11 11.53
CA LEU A 147 10.51 -0.42 11.61
C LEU A 147 10.57 -1.73 10.81
N TYR A 148 11.75 -2.01 10.29
CA TYR A 148 12.04 -3.20 9.50
C TYR A 148 13.17 -3.98 10.15
N ASP A 149 13.18 -5.30 9.97
CA ASP A 149 14.33 -6.15 10.31
C ASP A 149 15.34 -6.22 9.14
N GLU A 150 16.40 -7.01 9.33
CA GLU A 150 17.45 -7.25 8.32
C GLU A 150 16.93 -7.91 7.03
N ASN A 151 15.82 -8.65 7.13
CA ASN A 151 15.15 -9.29 5.99
C ASN A 151 14.12 -8.36 5.34
N ARG A 152 14.04 -7.10 5.79
CA ARG A 152 13.11 -6.07 5.33
C ARG A 152 11.65 -6.41 5.64
N CYS A 153 11.40 -7.30 6.60
CA CYS A 153 10.07 -7.56 7.13
C CYS A 153 9.71 -6.49 8.15
N ILE A 154 8.42 -6.14 8.25
CA ILE A 154 7.91 -5.19 9.24
C ILE A 154 8.07 -5.79 10.64
N SER A 155 9.00 -5.23 11.42
CA SER A 155 9.32 -5.70 12.77
C SER A 155 8.53 -4.96 13.84
N ALA A 156 8.16 -3.70 13.60
CA ALA A 156 7.24 -2.94 14.45
C ALA A 156 6.48 -1.88 13.65
N ILE A 157 5.23 -1.63 14.03
CA ILE A 157 4.39 -0.61 13.40
C ILE A 157 3.40 -0.01 14.41
N SER A 158 3.17 1.31 14.31
CA SER A 158 2.06 1.99 14.98
C SER A 158 1.19 2.73 13.99
N ILE A 159 -0.12 2.68 14.20
CA ILE A 159 -1.11 3.37 13.37
C ILE A 159 -1.92 4.32 14.24
N VAL A 160 -2.17 5.51 13.70
CA VAL A 160 -3.00 6.54 14.32
C VAL A 160 -4.25 6.78 13.50
N LYS A 161 -5.37 7.05 14.19
CA LYS A 161 -6.57 7.62 13.62
C LYS A 161 -6.44 9.14 13.61
N LEU A 162 -6.81 9.77 12.50
CA LEU A 162 -6.89 11.22 12.36
C LEU A 162 -8.25 11.71 12.87
N LEU A 163 -8.23 12.65 13.81
CA LEU A 163 -9.42 13.22 14.42
C LEU A 163 -9.89 14.44 13.60
N LYS A 164 -11.20 14.73 13.67
CA LYS A 164 -11.83 15.86 12.93
C LYS A 164 -11.23 17.23 13.34
N ASN A 165 -10.69 17.34 14.55
CA ASN A 165 -10.03 18.55 15.07
C ASN A 165 -8.54 18.65 14.68
N GLY A 166 -8.03 17.78 13.80
CA GLY A 166 -6.62 17.73 13.40
C GLY A 166 -5.72 16.97 14.37
N GLY A 167 -6.24 16.53 15.52
CA GLY A 167 -5.52 15.65 16.45
C GLY A 167 -5.30 14.25 15.88
N LYS A 168 -4.43 13.49 16.54
CA LYS A 168 -4.18 12.07 16.20
C LYS A 168 -4.23 11.24 17.48
N VAL A 169 -4.78 10.05 17.38
CA VAL A 169 -4.78 9.08 18.48
C VAL A 169 -4.27 7.75 17.98
N ARG A 170 -3.36 7.11 18.74
CA ARG A 170 -2.82 5.80 18.39
C ARG A 170 -3.86 4.73 18.66
N VAL A 171 -4.14 3.92 17.65
CA VAL A 171 -5.20 2.91 17.67
C VAL A 171 -4.70 1.49 17.45
N PHE A 172 -3.43 1.33 17.05
CA PHE A 172 -2.81 0.03 16.85
C PHE A 172 -1.29 0.11 17.07
N VAL A 173 -0.74 -0.94 17.69
CA VAL A 173 0.69 -1.19 17.83
C VAL A 173 0.94 -2.68 17.65
N ALA A 174 1.91 -3.02 16.81
CA ALA A 174 2.53 -4.33 16.77
C ALA A 174 4.04 -4.16 16.91
N ASP A 175 4.67 -4.97 17.74
CA ASP A 175 6.12 -4.97 17.97
C ASP A 175 6.58 -6.40 18.17
N ASN A 176 7.21 -6.96 17.14
CA ASN A 176 7.72 -8.32 17.10
C ASN A 176 9.23 -8.36 17.31
N ARG A 177 9.86 -7.23 17.68
CA ARG A 177 11.29 -7.19 17.95
C ARG A 177 11.57 -7.96 19.24
N GLU A 178 12.67 -8.70 19.26
CA GLU A 178 13.12 -9.35 20.49
C GLU A 178 13.32 -8.30 21.59
N LYS A 179 12.76 -8.58 22.77
CA LYS A 179 13.01 -7.76 23.95
C LYS A 179 14.46 -8.01 24.37
N LYS A 180 15.31 -7.01 24.14
CA LYS A 180 16.65 -6.96 24.73
C LYS A 180 16.56 -6.85 26.25
#